data_AF-A0A3D4A066-F1
#
_entry.id   AF-A0A3D4A066-F1
#
_cell.length_a   1.000
_cell.length_b   1.000
_cell.length_c   1.000
_cell.angle_alpha   90.00
_cell.angle_beta   90.00
_cell.angle_gamma   90.00
#
_symmetry.space_group_name_H-M   'P 1'
#
loop_
_entity.id
_entity.type
_entity.pdbx_description
1 polymer ?
#
loop_
_entity_poly.entity_id
_entity_poly.type
_entity_poly.pdbx_seq_one_letter_code
_entity_poly.pdbx_strand_id
1 'polypeptide(L)'
;MVQGIKQYCLEHLENSRDVRTHKWNRDYSNVDTYKSSIKNNRDNLASILGVVDPRLTANKKSQFEFTGTVSHDSLIQDAETYKVHSIRWQVISGVTAEGLLLIPGKPKACV
;
A
#
# COMPACT_ATOMS: atom_id res chain seq x y z
N MET A 1 41.28 1.75 0.59
CA MET A 1 39.96 1.77 1.26
C MET A 1 38.80 1.63 0.28
N VAL A 2 38.68 2.50 -0.74
CA VAL A 2 37.57 2.49 -1.72
C VAL A 2 37.46 1.18 -2.53
N GLN A 3 38.59 0.61 -2.93
CA GLN A 3 38.60 -0.61 -3.77
C GLN A 3 38.09 -1.86 -3.01
N GLY A 4 38.37 -1.98 -1.72
CA GLY A 4 37.86 -3.09 -0.89
C GLY A 4 36.35 -3.02 -0.67
N ILE A 5 35.80 -1.80 -0.47
CA ILE A 5 34.35 -1.60 -0.36
C ILE A 5 33.67 -1.98 -1.69
N LYS A 6 34.24 -1.56 -2.83
CA LYS A 6 33.73 -1.94 -4.16
C LYS A 6 33.70 -3.46 -4.33
N GLN A 7 34.81 -4.14 -4.03
CA GLN A 7 34.91 -5.59 -4.17
C GLN A 7 33.86 -6.31 -3.30
N TYR A 8 33.75 -5.91 -2.03
CA TYR A 8 32.75 -6.46 -1.11
C TYR A 8 31.31 -6.26 -1.62
N CYS A 9 30.97 -5.06 -2.10
CA CYS A 9 29.64 -4.76 -2.62
C CYS A 9 29.32 -5.57 -3.88
N LEU A 10 30.28 -5.74 -4.80
CA LEU A 10 30.09 -6.53 -6.02
C LEU A 10 29.88 -8.01 -5.69
N GLU A 11 30.69 -8.59 -4.80
CA GLU A 11 30.53 -9.98 -4.34
C GLU A 11 29.17 -10.19 -3.66
N HIS A 12 28.72 -9.26 -2.83
CA HIS A 12 27.41 -9.36 -2.18
C HIS A 12 26.24 -9.18 -3.15
N LEU A 13 26.44 -8.42 -4.22
CA LEU A 13 25.43 -8.21 -5.25
C LEU A 13 25.26 -9.47 -6.11
N GLU A 14 26.36 -10.12 -6.48
CA GLU A 14 26.35 -11.43 -7.15
C GLU A 14 25.68 -12.49 -6.28
N ASN A 15 26.09 -12.61 -5.01
CA ASN A 15 25.53 -13.57 -4.05
C ASN A 15 24.09 -13.23 -3.62
N SER A 16 23.61 -12.00 -3.85
CA SER A 16 22.28 -11.55 -3.43
C SER A 16 21.16 -12.40 -4.01
N ARG A 17 21.34 -12.92 -5.24
CA ARG A 17 20.32 -13.73 -5.90
C ARG A 17 20.04 -15.00 -5.11
N ASP A 18 21.09 -15.70 -4.71
CA ASP A 18 21.01 -16.99 -4.01
C ASP A 18 20.63 -16.80 -2.53
N VAL A 19 21.13 -15.76 -1.89
CA VAL A 19 20.74 -15.43 -0.51
C VAL A 19 19.24 -15.07 -0.43
N ARG A 20 18.68 -14.46 -1.48
CA ARG A 20 17.27 -14.04 -1.48
C ARG A 20 16.31 -15.22 -1.53
N THR A 21 16.64 -16.31 -2.23
CA THR A 21 15.77 -17.51 -2.27
C THR A 21 15.66 -18.16 -0.88
N HIS A 22 16.74 -18.15 -0.09
CA HIS A 22 16.71 -18.64 1.29
C HIS A 22 15.78 -17.84 2.21
N LYS A 23 15.68 -16.51 2.01
CA LYS A 23 14.81 -15.64 2.81
C LYS A 23 13.39 -15.50 2.24
N TRP A 24 13.19 -15.82 0.97
CA TRP A 24 11.92 -15.68 0.26
C TRP A 24 11.52 -16.97 -0.43
N ASN A 25 11.09 -17.95 0.37
CA ASN A 25 10.54 -19.21 -0.11
C ASN A 25 9.13 -18.99 -0.69
N ARG A 26 9.08 -18.53 -1.94
CA ARG A 26 7.84 -18.16 -2.65
C ARG A 26 7.30 -19.37 -3.40
N ASP A 27 6.15 -19.86 -2.94
CA ASP A 27 5.41 -20.91 -3.63
C ASP A 27 4.45 -20.25 -4.63
N TYR A 28 4.64 -20.49 -5.92
CA TYR A 28 3.81 -19.91 -6.99
C TYR A 28 2.75 -20.87 -7.53
N SER A 29 2.54 -22.03 -6.90
CA SER A 29 1.61 -23.05 -7.38
C SER A 29 0.16 -22.60 -7.29
N ASN A 30 -0.18 -21.80 -6.28
CA ASN A 30 -1.51 -21.20 -6.10
C ASN A 30 -1.40 -19.87 -5.34
N VAL A 31 -2.43 -19.03 -5.46
CA VAL A 31 -2.54 -17.76 -4.73
C VAL A 31 -2.51 -17.98 -3.21
N ASP A 32 -3.18 -19.01 -2.70
CA ASP A 32 -3.25 -19.25 -1.26
C ASP A 32 -1.97 -19.88 -0.69
N THR A 33 -1.28 -20.72 -1.48
CA THR A 33 0.05 -21.24 -1.11
C THR A 33 1.07 -20.10 -1.11
N TYR A 34 1.03 -19.21 -2.11
CA TYR A 34 1.87 -18.02 -2.15
C TYR A 34 1.66 -17.12 -0.94
N LYS A 35 0.40 -16.80 -0.59
CA LYS A 35 0.08 -15.99 0.59
C LYS A 35 0.67 -16.59 1.87
N SER A 36 0.56 -17.91 2.02
CA SER A 36 1.07 -18.65 3.18
C SER A 36 2.59 -18.63 3.23
N SER A 37 3.26 -18.83 2.09
CA SER A 37 4.71 -18.92 2.01
C SER A 37 5.42 -17.60 2.36
N ILE A 38 4.79 -16.46 2.09
CA ILE A 38 5.34 -15.12 2.41
C ILE A 38 4.79 -14.52 3.71
N LYS A 39 3.90 -15.23 4.43
CA LYS A 39 3.21 -14.68 5.61
C LYS A 39 4.19 -14.20 6.67
N ASN A 40 5.20 -15.01 7.01
CA ASN A 40 6.20 -14.66 8.03
C ASN A 40 6.98 -13.38 7.67
N ASN A 41 7.35 -13.20 6.41
CA ASN A 41 8.05 -11.99 5.95
C ASN A 41 7.15 -10.75 6.04
N ARG A 42 5.85 -10.89 5.78
CA ARG A 42 4.87 -9.82 5.94
C ARG A 42 4.67 -9.43 7.40
N ASP A 43 4.56 -10.42 8.29
CA ASP A 43 4.40 -10.20 9.73
C ASP A 43 5.62 -9.47 10.33
N ASN A 44 6.83 -9.89 9.92
CA ASN A 44 8.07 -9.22 10.31
C ASN A 44 8.15 -7.79 9.77
N LEU A 45 7.78 -7.58 8.51
CA LEU A 45 7.75 -6.24 7.92
C LEU A 45 6.74 -5.33 8.63
N ALA A 46 5.55 -5.84 8.96
CA ALA A 46 4.55 -5.10 9.72
C ALA A 46 5.09 -4.67 11.09
N SER A 47 5.83 -5.56 11.77
CA SER A 47 6.48 -5.26 13.05
C SER A 47 7.56 -4.18 12.92
N ILE A 48 8.43 -4.28 11.91
CA ILE A 48 9.49 -3.28 11.64
C ILE A 48 8.89 -1.90 11.34
N LEU A 49 7.82 -1.87 10.54
CA LEU A 49 7.14 -0.62 10.17
C LEU A 49 6.23 -0.07 11.28
N GLY A 50 5.99 -0.83 12.36
CA GLY A 50 5.04 -0.48 13.40
C GLY A 50 3.57 -0.52 12.95
N VAL A 51 3.24 -1.20 11.85
CA VAL A 51 1.87 -1.32 11.30
C VAL A 51 1.22 -2.61 11.79
N VAL A 52 1.27 -2.82 13.11
CA VAL A 52 0.73 -4.04 13.77
C VAL A 52 -0.77 -3.87 14.07
N ASP A 53 -1.22 -2.65 14.29
CA ASP A 53 -2.61 -2.36 14.63
C ASP A 53 -3.57 -2.58 13.44
N PRO A 54 -4.73 -3.22 13.67
CA PRO A 54 -5.70 -3.45 12.62
C PRO A 54 -6.28 -2.11 12.13
N ARG A 55 -6.17 -1.87 10.82
CA ARG A 55 -6.76 -0.69 10.19
C ARG A 55 -8.28 -0.81 10.18
N LEU A 56 -8.96 0.20 10.68
CA LEU A 56 -10.43 0.26 10.69
C LEU A 56 -10.99 0.40 9.27
N THR A 57 -10.21 0.95 8.33
CA THR A 57 -10.61 1.12 6.92
C THR A 57 -10.95 -0.20 6.20
N ALA A 58 -10.47 -1.34 6.70
CA ALA A 58 -10.84 -2.66 6.17
C ALA A 58 -12.28 -3.07 6.55
N ASN A 59 -12.87 -2.44 7.57
CA ASN A 59 -14.25 -2.67 7.97
C ASN A 59 -15.19 -1.81 7.12
N LYS A 60 -16.28 -2.41 6.64
CA LYS A 60 -17.33 -1.71 5.87
C LYS A 60 -17.93 -0.48 6.59
N LYS A 61 -17.74 -0.36 7.90
CA LYS A 61 -18.25 0.75 8.72
C LYS A 61 -17.35 1.99 8.73
N SER A 62 -16.08 1.87 8.33
CA SER A 62 -15.10 2.97 8.35
C SER A 62 -14.58 3.24 6.93
N GLN A 63 -15.51 3.35 5.99
CA GLN A 63 -15.22 3.70 4.60
C GLN A 63 -14.84 5.18 4.47
N PHE A 64 -14.42 5.58 3.27
CA PHE A 64 -14.20 6.98 2.94
C PHE A 64 -15.50 7.79 3.08
N GLU A 65 -15.45 8.84 3.88
CA GLU A 65 -16.53 9.79 4.11
C GLU A 65 -16.27 11.04 3.28
N PHE A 66 -17.25 11.46 2.48
CA PHE A 66 -17.17 12.72 1.73
C PHE A 66 -17.25 13.90 2.71
N THR A 67 -16.23 14.75 2.69
CA THR A 67 -16.13 15.89 3.60
C THR A 67 -16.78 17.11 2.97
N GLY A 68 -17.99 17.46 3.42
CA GLY A 68 -18.71 18.65 2.98
C GLY A 68 -19.46 19.33 4.14
N THR A 69 -19.72 20.62 4.01
CA THR A 69 -20.59 21.40 4.92
C THR A 69 -21.78 21.94 4.14
N VAL A 70 -22.80 22.48 4.83
CA VAL A 70 -23.98 23.09 4.19
C VAL A 70 -23.59 24.17 3.18
N SER A 71 -22.43 24.81 3.37
CA SER A 71 -21.92 25.89 2.51
C SER A 71 -20.85 25.44 1.51
N HIS A 72 -20.21 24.29 1.70
CA HIS A 72 -19.13 23.79 0.83
C HIS A 72 -19.34 22.32 0.51
N ASP A 73 -19.53 22.01 -0.78
CA ASP A 73 -19.65 20.62 -1.24
C ASP A 73 -18.30 19.89 -1.10
N SER A 74 -18.37 18.58 -0.94
CA SER A 74 -17.24 17.67 -1.00
C SER A 74 -16.57 17.62 -2.37
N LEU A 75 -17.32 17.96 -3.43
CA LEU A 75 -16.81 18.04 -4.79
C LEU A 75 -15.96 19.31 -4.95
N ILE A 76 -14.64 19.12 -4.98
CA ILE A 76 -13.68 20.22 -5.16
C ILE A 76 -13.60 20.61 -6.64
N GLN A 77 -13.61 19.61 -7.53
CA GLN A 77 -13.47 19.81 -8.96
C GLN A 77 -14.33 18.81 -9.72
N ASP A 78 -15.14 19.34 -10.63
CA ASP A 78 -15.75 18.57 -11.72
C ASP A 78 -14.96 18.87 -12.99
N ALA A 79 -14.22 17.88 -13.48
CA ALA A 79 -13.56 17.95 -14.79
C ALA A 79 -14.24 16.96 -15.73
N GLU A 80 -14.16 17.21 -17.03
CA GLU A 80 -14.83 16.36 -18.04
C GLU A 80 -14.41 14.87 -17.95
N THR A 81 -13.20 14.61 -17.46
CA THR A 81 -12.61 13.27 -17.37
C THR A 81 -12.59 12.68 -15.97
N TYR A 82 -12.71 13.49 -14.90
CA TYR A 82 -12.67 13.01 -13.52
C TYR A 82 -13.33 13.98 -12.55
N LYS A 83 -13.78 13.44 -11.43
CA LYS A 83 -14.27 14.21 -10.28
C LYS A 83 -13.31 14.08 -9.12
N VAL A 84 -13.04 15.18 -8.43
CA VAL A 84 -12.20 15.21 -7.24
C VAL A 84 -13.06 15.52 -6.03
N HIS A 85 -13.08 14.62 -5.07
CA HIS A 85 -13.78 14.81 -3.81
C HIS A 85 -12.81 14.94 -2.64
N SER A 86 -13.09 15.85 -1.72
CA SER A 86 -12.49 15.85 -0.39
C SER A 86 -13.06 14.71 0.42
N ILE A 87 -12.19 13.87 0.97
CA ILE A 87 -12.58 12.71 1.79
C ILE A 87 -11.83 12.70 3.10
N ARG A 88 -12.49 12.15 4.12
CA ARG A 88 -11.92 11.80 5.42
C ARG A 88 -12.21 10.33 5.69
N TRP A 89 -11.32 9.63 6.38
CA TRP A 89 -11.58 8.25 6.81
C TRP A 89 -10.86 7.94 8.11
N GLN A 90 -11.41 6.99 8.85
CA GLN A 90 -10.80 6.51 10.07
C GLN A 90 -9.72 5.47 9.75
N VAL A 91 -8.49 5.69 10.22
CA VAL A 91 -7.35 4.79 9.99
C VAL A 91 -7.27 3.77 11.11
N ILE A 92 -7.20 4.27 12.35
CA ILE A 92 -7.25 3.49 13.60
C ILE A 92 -8.18 4.22 14.59
N SER A 93 -8.44 3.61 15.75
CA SER A 93 -9.31 4.23 16.76
C SER A 93 -8.77 5.62 17.16
N GLY A 94 -9.60 6.65 17.06
CA GLY A 94 -9.22 8.03 17.38
C GLY A 94 -8.33 8.76 16.36
N VAL A 95 -7.89 8.11 15.27
CA VAL A 95 -7.06 8.74 14.23
C VAL A 95 -7.78 8.75 12.89
N THR A 96 -8.02 9.96 12.37
CA THR A 96 -8.60 10.21 11.06
C THR A 96 -7.54 10.73 10.10
N ALA A 97 -7.60 10.27 8.84
CA ALA A 97 -6.85 10.83 7.74
C ALA A 97 -7.78 11.58 6.79
N GLU A 98 -7.23 12.54 6.07
CA GLU A 98 -7.91 13.32 5.04
C GLU A 98 -7.15 13.22 3.73
N GLY A 99 -7.87 13.38 2.63
CA GLY A 99 -7.27 13.30 1.30
C GLY A 99 -8.25 13.62 0.19
N LEU A 100 -7.81 13.34 -1.04
CA LEU A 100 -8.58 13.57 -2.25
C LEU A 100 -8.89 12.23 -2.92
N LEU A 101 -10.17 12.00 -3.20
CA LEU A 101 -10.65 10.86 -3.97
C LEU A 101 -10.87 11.30 -5.41
N LEU A 102 -10.09 10.73 -6.34
CA LEU A 102 -10.27 10.93 -7.76
C LEU A 102 -11.17 9.80 -8.30
N ILE A 103 -12.34 10.18 -8.79
CA ILE A 103 -13.28 9.26 -9.44
C ILE A 103 -13.19 9.53 -10.94
N PRO A 104 -12.68 8.59 -11.76
CA PRO A 104 -12.70 8.78 -13.20
C PRO A 104 -14.14 8.85 -13.69
N GLY A 105 -14.37 9.63 -14.75
CA GLY A 105 -15.63 9.62 -15.48
C GLY A 105 -15.81 8.31 -16.25
N LYS A 106 -16.27 8.38 -17.50
CA LYS A 106 -16.36 7.17 -18.34
C LYS A 106 -14.95 6.66 -18.67
N PRO A 107 -14.56 5.45 -18.26
CA PRO A 107 -13.28 4.89 -18.65
C PRO A 107 -13.25 4.72 -20.17
N LYS A 108 -12.29 5.37 -20.84
CA LYS A 108 -12.18 5.34 -22.32
C LYS A 108 -11.50 4.07 -22.85
N ALA A 109 -10.93 3.23 -21.99
CA ALA A 109 -10.43 1.91 -22.36
C ALA A 109 -10.44 0.96 -21.15
N CYS A 110 -11.06 -0.21 -21.32
CA CYS A 110 -10.78 -1.43 -20.57
C CYS A 110 -10.06 -2.34 -21.56
N VAL A 111 -8.82 -2.73 -21.25
CA VAL A 111 -8.09 -3.79 -21.97
C VAL A 111 -8.20 -5.06 -21.14
#